data_AF-A0A6I4T6U5-F1
#
_entry.id   AF-A0A6I4T6U5-F1
#
_cell.length_a   1.000
_cell.length_b   1.000
_cell.length_c   1.000
_cell.angle_alpha   90.00
_cell.angle_beta   90.00
_cell.angle_gamma   90.00
#
_symmetry.space_group_name_H-M   'P 1'
#
loop_
_entity.id
_entity.type
_entity.pdbx_description
1 polymer ?
#
loop_
_entity_poly.entity_id
_entity_poly.type
_entity_poly.pdbx_seq_one_letter_code
_entity_poly.pdbx_strand_id
1 'polypeptide(L)'
;MPQDLAATKLTPKPKTPKRRYYPNGNPEHGYNPEGVRNTDSALPPEPRRPVMHDYACDGPAPGRIAFRWIHGSTVAATNTDPRIQIIQYNEDTFVLRQNVCVHWEAPFTYLLFGNKGALLIDSGATANADHYPLRDTVDAIIKRWAKIRGRTKVPLTVALTSGEDVAQNQGMRQFAGRPDTVIVPKPLAAMKSFYGLLGNWPQGTGRIDLGDRVISVIPTPGAHIDGVSFYDPYCDFLFTGDLLFPGRISIGNDRDFVASLERLKAFASANPVTSVMGGHIDMMFAPGQFYPRFRNFKPYERTLEMGPELIEEALIYAREIQGQDKMLIRPDFVLFNGVSPDQRTREWPEGVPRISVPRPF
;
A
#
# COMPACT_ATOMS: atom_id res chain seq x y z
N MET A 1 -27.89 -80.93 16.72
CA MET A 1 -28.67 -79.78 16.22
C MET A 1 -27.93 -78.50 16.63
N PRO A 2 -27.04 -77.95 15.79
CA PRO A 2 -26.48 -76.61 16.00
C PRO A 2 -27.47 -75.55 15.48
N GLN A 3 -27.63 -74.44 16.20
CA GLN A 3 -28.35 -73.27 15.71
C GLN A 3 -27.33 -72.19 15.31
N ASP A 4 -27.26 -71.94 14.01
CA ASP A 4 -26.53 -70.83 13.40
C ASP A 4 -27.12 -69.49 13.84
N LEU A 5 -26.33 -68.69 14.54
CA LEU A 5 -26.60 -67.27 14.75
C LEU A 5 -25.78 -66.48 13.72
N ALA A 6 -26.47 -66.06 12.66
CA ALA A 6 -25.92 -65.22 11.60
C ALA A 6 -25.39 -63.89 12.17
N ALA A 7 -24.09 -63.64 12.00
CA ALA A 7 -23.47 -62.37 12.31
C ALA A 7 -23.90 -61.30 11.29
N THR A 8 -24.75 -60.36 11.71
CA THR A 8 -25.16 -59.20 10.92
C THR A 8 -23.96 -58.29 10.72
N LYS A 9 -23.40 -58.24 9.50
CA LYS A 9 -22.36 -57.28 9.11
C LYS A 9 -22.92 -55.86 9.23
N LEU A 10 -22.39 -55.08 10.16
CA LEU A 10 -22.64 -53.64 10.28
C LEU A 10 -22.24 -52.93 8.98
N THR A 11 -23.21 -52.29 8.35
CA THR A 11 -23.01 -51.41 7.19
C THR A 11 -22.10 -50.24 7.59
N PRO A 12 -21.10 -49.87 6.77
CA PRO A 12 -20.24 -48.74 7.08
C PRO A 12 -21.09 -47.46 7.15
N LYS A 13 -20.95 -46.71 8.24
CA LYS A 13 -21.62 -45.41 8.40
C LYS A 13 -21.25 -44.52 7.20
N PRO A 14 -22.22 -43.87 6.54
CA PRO A 14 -21.92 -42.95 5.46
C PRO A 14 -20.97 -41.86 5.99
N LYS A 15 -19.85 -41.64 5.30
CA LYS A 15 -18.95 -40.53 5.60
C LYS A 15 -19.75 -39.25 5.51
N THR A 16 -19.92 -38.57 6.64
CA THR A 16 -20.54 -37.25 6.69
C THR A 16 -19.76 -36.36 5.71
N PRO A 17 -20.41 -35.62 4.79
CA PRO A 17 -19.72 -34.67 3.94
C PRO A 17 -18.87 -33.77 4.83
N LYS A 18 -17.61 -33.53 4.45
CA LYS A 18 -16.80 -32.50 5.11
C LYS A 18 -17.57 -31.19 5.00
N ARG A 19 -18.28 -30.79 6.07
CA ARG A 19 -18.91 -29.48 6.16
C ARG A 19 -17.78 -28.47 5.90
N ARG A 20 -17.86 -27.72 4.80
CA ARG A 20 -17.02 -26.54 4.62
C ARG A 20 -17.36 -25.62 5.77
N TYR A 21 -16.39 -25.40 6.65
CA TYR A 21 -16.52 -24.41 7.71
C TYR A 21 -16.35 -23.07 7.02
N TYR A 22 -17.42 -22.29 7.00
CA TYR A 22 -17.38 -20.91 6.57
C TYR A 22 -17.30 -20.07 7.84
N PRO A 23 -16.14 -19.46 8.12
CA PRO A 23 -15.93 -18.71 9.36
C PRO A 23 -17.00 -17.61 9.56
N ASN A 24 -17.55 -17.06 8.47
CA ASN A 24 -18.49 -15.94 8.45
C ASN A 24 -19.95 -16.34 8.22
N GLY A 25 -20.28 -17.61 8.46
CA GLY A 25 -21.53 -18.17 7.98
C GLY A 25 -21.45 -18.55 6.50
N ASN A 26 -22.39 -19.36 6.04
CA ASN A 26 -22.31 -19.95 4.71
C ASN A 26 -22.50 -18.85 3.62
N PRO A 27 -21.50 -18.60 2.75
CA PRO A 27 -21.53 -17.54 1.73
C PRO A 27 -22.64 -17.76 0.71
N GLU A 28 -23.18 -18.97 0.62
CA GLU A 28 -24.33 -19.31 -0.23
C GLU A 28 -25.68 -18.83 0.36
N HIS A 29 -25.70 -18.18 1.53
CA HIS A 29 -26.91 -17.56 2.08
C HIS A 29 -27.07 -16.11 1.61
N GLY A 30 -28.25 -15.76 1.09
CA GLY A 30 -28.57 -14.43 0.53
C GLY A 30 -28.69 -13.26 1.53
N TYR A 31 -28.27 -13.42 2.79
CA TYR A 31 -28.12 -12.30 3.73
C TYR A 31 -26.72 -11.67 3.69
N ASN A 32 -25.79 -12.32 3.01
CA ASN A 32 -24.43 -11.81 2.81
C ASN A 32 -24.44 -10.82 1.64
N PRO A 33 -23.89 -9.60 1.81
CA PRO A 33 -23.71 -8.65 0.70
C PRO A 33 -22.90 -9.28 -0.44
N GLU A 34 -23.08 -8.79 -1.67
CA GLU A 34 -22.22 -9.22 -2.78
C GLU A 34 -20.75 -8.93 -2.44
N GLY A 35 -19.88 -9.90 -2.74
CA GLY A 35 -18.44 -9.80 -2.57
C GLY A 35 -17.86 -10.06 -1.19
N VAL A 36 -18.64 -10.54 -0.21
CA VAL A 36 -18.14 -10.84 1.15
C VAL A 36 -17.54 -12.25 1.33
N ARG A 37 -17.34 -13.00 0.23
CA ARG A 37 -16.73 -14.32 0.31
C ARG A 37 -15.28 -14.16 0.76
N ASN A 38 -14.92 -14.83 1.85
CA ASN A 38 -13.57 -14.84 2.41
C ASN A 38 -13.04 -13.46 2.86
N THR A 39 -13.89 -12.46 3.05
CA THR A 39 -13.46 -11.09 3.35
C THR A 39 -13.44 -10.71 4.83
N ASP A 40 -14.05 -11.54 5.67
CA ASP A 40 -14.03 -11.37 7.12
C ASP A 40 -13.26 -12.54 7.72
N SER A 41 -12.11 -12.29 8.32
CA SER A 41 -11.43 -13.32 9.08
C SER A 41 -12.17 -13.62 10.37
N ALA A 42 -13.23 -14.44 10.36
CA ALA A 42 -13.74 -14.92 11.63
C ALA A 42 -12.68 -15.81 12.29
N LEU A 43 -12.21 -15.32 13.42
CA LEU A 43 -11.23 -15.99 14.26
C LEU A 43 -12.00 -17.01 15.10
N PRO A 44 -11.64 -18.30 15.07
CA PRO A 44 -12.25 -19.25 15.99
C PRO A 44 -11.92 -18.82 17.43
N PRO A 45 -12.88 -18.87 18.37
CA PRO A 45 -12.70 -18.38 19.74
C PRO A 45 -11.55 -19.09 20.48
N GLU A 46 -11.21 -20.32 20.08
CA GLU A 46 -10.10 -21.10 20.62
C GLU A 46 -9.37 -21.87 19.50
N PRO A 47 -8.48 -21.22 18.72
CA PRO A 47 -7.76 -21.89 17.65
C PRO A 47 -6.78 -22.91 18.23
N ARG A 48 -6.94 -24.20 17.90
CA ARG A 48 -5.96 -25.26 18.22
C ARG A 48 -4.74 -25.28 17.29
N ARG A 49 -4.78 -24.49 16.22
CA ARG A 49 -3.74 -24.34 15.18
C ARG A 49 -3.75 -22.91 14.66
N PRO A 50 -2.66 -22.45 14.02
CA PRO A 50 -2.64 -21.14 13.37
C PRO A 50 -3.87 -20.94 12.48
N VAL A 51 -4.50 -19.78 12.60
CA VAL A 51 -5.65 -19.40 11.76
C VAL A 51 -5.12 -19.11 10.36
N MET A 52 -5.71 -19.79 9.39
CA MET A 52 -5.44 -19.60 7.97
C MET A 52 -6.55 -18.74 7.38
N HIS A 53 -6.15 -17.76 6.59
CA HIS A 53 -7.05 -16.91 5.82
C HIS A 53 -7.03 -17.35 4.36
N ASP A 54 -8.21 -17.54 3.77
CA ASP A 54 -8.34 -17.67 2.32
C ASP A 54 -8.36 -16.27 1.70
N TYR A 55 -7.32 -15.89 0.96
CA TYR A 55 -7.23 -14.56 0.34
C TYR A 55 -7.91 -14.48 -1.04
N ALA A 56 -8.58 -15.56 -1.49
CA ALA A 56 -9.39 -15.56 -2.70
C ALA A 56 -10.79 -15.00 -2.41
N CYS A 57 -10.90 -13.67 -2.37
CA CYS A 57 -12.17 -12.96 -2.15
C CYS A 57 -12.94 -12.74 -3.45
N ASP A 58 -14.28 -12.69 -3.36
CA ASP A 58 -15.16 -12.34 -4.50
C ASP A 58 -15.19 -10.79 -4.65
N GLY A 59 -14.03 -10.17 -4.88
CA GLY A 59 -13.86 -8.71 -4.93
C GLY A 59 -12.95 -8.17 -3.83
N PRO A 60 -12.78 -6.84 -3.74
CA PRO A 60 -11.86 -6.23 -2.80
C PRO A 60 -12.33 -6.46 -1.38
N ALA A 61 -11.43 -6.94 -0.52
CA ALA A 61 -11.70 -7.08 0.89
C ALA A 61 -12.08 -5.73 1.50
N PRO A 62 -13.21 -5.66 2.22
CA PRO A 62 -13.74 -4.44 2.75
C PRO A 62 -12.81 -3.92 3.83
N GLY A 63 -12.75 -2.60 3.91
CA GLY A 63 -12.06 -1.86 4.95
C GLY A 63 -12.47 -0.41 4.88
N ARG A 64 -12.00 0.40 5.83
CA ARG A 64 -12.32 1.83 5.82
C ARG A 64 -11.21 2.67 6.41
N ILE A 65 -10.83 3.72 5.68
CA ILE A 65 -10.05 4.84 6.21
C ILE A 65 -11.06 5.89 6.70
N ALA A 66 -11.57 5.72 7.92
CA ALA A 66 -12.69 6.50 8.47
C ALA A 66 -12.26 7.69 9.33
N PHE A 67 -11.10 8.30 9.05
CA PHE A 67 -10.52 9.32 9.92
C PHE A 67 -9.79 10.39 9.12
N ARG A 68 -9.64 11.57 9.73
CA ARG A 68 -8.74 12.61 9.21
C ARG A 68 -7.30 12.23 9.55
N TRP A 69 -6.41 12.33 8.56
CA TRP A 69 -5.00 12.14 8.80
C TRP A 69 -4.42 13.28 9.65
N ILE A 70 -3.46 12.96 10.53
CA ILE A 70 -2.73 13.94 11.35
C ILE A 70 -2.05 14.95 10.42
N HIS A 71 -2.27 16.23 10.65
CA HIS A 71 -1.88 17.29 9.72
C HIS A 71 -0.80 18.22 10.30
N GLY A 72 -0.16 17.81 11.40
CA GLY A 72 0.86 18.57 12.09
C GLY A 72 0.35 19.87 12.70
N SER A 73 1.25 20.82 12.91
CA SER A 73 0.98 22.09 13.61
C SER A 73 1.91 23.20 13.12
N THR A 74 1.45 24.45 13.22
CA THR A 74 2.24 25.62 12.81
C THR A 74 3.60 25.67 13.50
N VAL A 75 3.63 25.30 14.79
CA VAL A 75 4.87 25.12 15.57
C VAL A 75 5.04 23.63 15.85
N ALA A 76 5.99 23.00 15.16
CA ALA A 76 6.22 21.56 15.29
C ALA A 76 6.58 21.14 16.71
N ALA A 77 7.28 21.99 17.46
CA ALA A 77 7.68 21.75 18.85
C ALA A 77 6.50 21.65 19.83
N THR A 78 5.33 22.21 19.49
CA THR A 78 4.13 22.17 20.33
C THR A 78 3.12 21.13 19.84
N ASN A 79 3.45 20.36 18.80
CA ASN A 79 2.57 19.31 18.30
C ASN A 79 2.48 18.15 19.30
N THR A 80 1.25 17.75 19.63
CA THR A 80 0.95 16.66 20.58
C THR A 80 0.39 15.42 19.89
N ASP A 81 0.33 15.41 18.56
CA ASP A 81 -0.12 14.24 17.80
C ASP A 81 0.88 13.08 17.97
N PRO A 82 0.44 11.82 17.81
CA PRO A 82 1.35 10.69 17.83
C PRO A 82 2.43 10.83 16.75
N ARG A 83 3.62 10.26 16.99
CA ARG A 83 4.70 10.22 15.99
C ARG A 83 4.31 9.45 14.73
N ILE A 84 3.44 8.46 14.88
CA ILE A 84 2.89 7.62 13.82
C ILE A 84 1.38 7.49 14.04
N GLN A 85 0.58 7.90 13.07
CA GLN A 85 -0.84 7.54 13.04
C GLN A 85 -0.99 6.19 12.34
N ILE A 86 -1.81 5.31 12.91
CA ILE A 86 -1.99 3.94 12.41
C ILE A 86 -3.48 3.77 12.12
N ILE A 87 -3.80 3.36 10.91
CA ILE A 87 -5.13 2.92 10.51
C ILE A 87 -5.06 1.43 10.18
N GLN A 88 -5.88 0.65 10.87
CA GLN A 88 -6.16 -0.72 10.48
C GLN A 88 -7.28 -0.66 9.44
N TYR A 89 -6.94 -0.81 8.15
CA TYR A 89 -7.92 -0.78 7.07
C TYR A 89 -8.88 -1.97 7.18
N ASN A 90 -8.30 -3.17 7.35
CA ASN A 90 -9.00 -4.41 7.66
C ASN A 90 -8.10 -5.30 8.54
N GLU A 91 -8.44 -6.58 8.73
CA GLU A 91 -7.72 -7.46 9.65
C GLU A 91 -6.24 -7.69 9.31
N ASP A 92 -5.88 -7.56 8.02
CA ASP A 92 -4.57 -7.94 7.48
C ASP A 92 -3.88 -6.79 6.72
N THR A 93 -4.43 -5.58 6.78
CA THR A 93 -3.92 -4.41 6.04
C THR A 93 -3.91 -3.18 6.94
N PHE A 94 -2.74 -2.58 7.09
CA PHE A 94 -2.52 -1.39 7.90
C PHE A 94 -1.86 -0.29 7.08
N VAL A 95 -2.31 0.93 7.31
CA VAL A 95 -1.75 2.16 6.73
C VAL A 95 -1.20 2.99 7.87
N LEU A 96 0.09 3.32 7.79
CA LEU A 96 0.79 4.11 8.79
C LEU A 96 1.17 5.44 8.16
N ARG A 97 1.01 6.54 8.92
CA ARG A 97 1.41 7.89 8.50
C ARG A 97 2.43 8.43 9.47
N GLN A 98 3.58 8.84 8.94
CA GLN A 98 4.56 9.60 9.72
C GLN A 98 4.03 11.02 10.01
N ASN A 99 4.18 11.49 11.25
CA ASN A 99 3.72 12.82 11.63
C ASN A 99 4.42 13.94 10.82
N VAL A 100 3.63 14.88 10.30
CA VAL A 100 4.09 16.04 9.50
C VAL A 100 5.13 16.89 10.25
N CYS A 101 5.02 16.98 11.57
CA CYS A 101 5.98 17.70 12.43
C CYS A 101 7.30 16.95 12.64
N VAL A 102 7.36 15.65 12.29
CA VAL A 102 8.61 14.87 12.25
C VAL A 102 9.27 14.97 10.88
N HIS A 103 8.48 14.80 9.82
CA HIS A 103 8.92 15.05 8.45
C HIS A 103 7.81 15.70 7.63
N TRP A 104 8.13 16.78 6.93
CA TRP A 104 7.15 17.64 6.26
C TRP A 104 6.38 16.96 5.11
N GLU A 105 6.94 15.92 4.51
CA GLU A 105 6.22 15.09 3.53
C GLU A 105 5.17 14.20 4.20
N ALA A 106 5.37 13.84 5.46
CA ALA A 106 4.49 12.95 6.22
C ALA A 106 4.20 11.62 5.51
N PRO A 107 5.25 10.88 5.12
CA PRO A 107 5.13 9.70 4.26
C PRO A 107 4.24 8.62 4.86
N PHE A 108 3.56 7.90 3.97
CA PHE A 108 2.81 6.71 4.29
C PHE A 108 3.69 5.46 4.22
N THR A 109 3.29 4.44 4.96
CA THR A 109 3.92 3.13 4.97
C THR A 109 2.82 2.09 5.12
N TYR A 110 2.92 0.99 4.37
CA TYR A 110 1.85 -0.02 4.31
C TYR A 110 2.33 -1.33 4.90
N LEU A 111 1.60 -1.89 5.85
CA LEU A 111 1.90 -3.18 6.45
C LEU A 111 0.81 -4.20 6.10
N LEU A 112 1.19 -5.19 5.31
CA LEU A 112 0.30 -6.24 4.79
C LEU A 112 0.66 -7.58 5.42
N PHE A 113 -0.35 -8.36 5.79
CA PHE A 113 -0.18 -9.71 6.32
C PHE A 113 -0.69 -10.78 5.37
N GLY A 114 0.00 -11.93 5.36
CA GLY A 114 -0.46 -13.18 4.74
C GLY A 114 -0.25 -14.38 5.68
N ASN A 115 -0.54 -15.60 5.20
CA ASN A 115 -0.46 -16.80 6.04
C ASN A 115 0.96 -17.27 6.40
N LYS A 116 2.02 -16.67 5.86
CA LYS A 116 3.41 -17.08 6.09
C LYS A 116 4.32 -15.93 6.48
N GLY A 117 3.90 -14.68 6.30
CA GLY A 117 4.70 -13.51 6.65
C GLY A 117 3.94 -12.19 6.48
N ALA A 118 4.67 -11.10 6.68
CA ALA A 118 4.20 -9.75 6.48
C ALA A 118 5.11 -8.99 5.52
N LEU A 119 4.56 -7.98 4.85
CA LEU A 119 5.27 -7.04 3.99
C LEU A 119 5.09 -5.62 4.53
N LEU A 120 6.20 -4.92 4.75
CA LEU A 120 6.23 -3.49 4.95
C LEU A 120 6.66 -2.84 3.63
N ILE A 121 5.79 -2.03 3.04
CA ILE A 121 6.06 -1.25 1.83
C ILE A 121 6.41 0.17 2.28
N ASP A 122 7.59 0.61 1.88
CA ASP A 122 8.26 1.83 2.32
C ASP A 122 8.52 1.85 3.83
N SER A 123 9.18 2.91 4.31
CA SER A 123 9.62 3.01 5.70
C SER A 123 9.75 4.45 6.20
N GLY A 124 9.19 5.41 5.48
CA GLY A 124 9.22 6.82 5.83
C GLY A 124 10.61 7.49 5.81
N ALA A 125 10.62 8.76 6.20
CA ALA A 125 11.72 9.69 5.95
C ALA A 125 12.70 9.81 7.12
N THR A 126 12.46 9.16 8.25
CA THR A 126 13.25 9.37 9.48
C THR A 126 13.85 8.09 10.03
N ALA A 127 15.18 8.04 10.10
CA ALA A 127 15.89 6.90 10.67
C ALA A 127 15.85 6.86 12.21
N ASN A 128 15.79 8.02 12.88
CA ASN A 128 15.85 8.11 14.34
C ASN A 128 14.55 7.60 15.00
N ALA A 129 14.66 6.51 15.76
CA ALA A 129 13.54 5.90 16.46
C ALA A 129 12.91 6.81 17.53
N ASP A 130 13.67 7.73 18.13
CA ASP A 130 13.13 8.69 19.11
C ASP A 130 12.14 9.69 18.50
N HIS A 131 12.23 9.90 17.18
CA HIS A 131 11.36 10.79 16.43
C HIS A 131 10.32 10.04 15.60
N TYR A 132 10.67 8.85 15.11
CA TYR A 132 9.80 8.01 14.31
C TYR A 132 10.04 6.53 14.69
N PRO A 133 9.38 6.01 15.74
CA PRO A 133 9.60 4.66 16.26
C PRO A 133 8.90 3.59 15.40
N LEU A 134 9.28 3.50 14.12
CA LEU A 134 8.62 2.63 13.15
C LEU A 134 8.76 1.15 13.50
N ARG A 135 9.97 0.70 13.88
CA ARG A 135 10.19 -0.71 14.23
C ARG A 135 9.32 -1.13 15.42
N ASP A 136 9.36 -0.37 16.52
CA ASP A 136 8.59 -0.69 17.72
C ASP A 136 7.09 -0.73 17.43
N THR A 137 6.62 0.18 16.57
CA THR A 137 5.23 0.22 16.12
C THR A 137 4.86 -1.02 15.29
N VAL A 138 5.67 -1.38 14.29
CA VAL A 138 5.46 -2.56 13.46
C VAL A 138 5.53 -3.85 14.28
N ASP A 139 6.47 -3.94 15.22
CA ASP A 139 6.61 -5.09 16.12
C ASP A 139 5.40 -5.25 17.04
N ALA A 140 4.84 -4.14 17.55
CA ALA A 140 3.61 -4.15 18.33
C ALA A 140 2.40 -4.66 17.52
N ILE A 141 2.25 -4.20 16.27
CA ILE A 141 1.19 -4.64 15.37
C ILE A 141 1.35 -6.13 15.05
N ILE A 142 2.56 -6.55 14.64
CA ILE A 142 2.87 -7.96 14.33
C ILE A 142 2.60 -8.86 15.54
N LYS A 143 3.01 -8.46 16.75
CA LYS A 143 2.78 -9.24 17.97
C LYS A 143 1.29 -9.41 18.26
N ARG A 144 0.50 -8.35 18.11
CA ARG A 144 -0.96 -8.41 18.31
C ARG A 144 -1.61 -9.30 17.26
N TRP A 145 -1.27 -9.10 15.99
CA TRP A 145 -1.79 -9.90 14.88
C TRP A 145 -1.44 -11.38 15.03
N ALA A 146 -0.18 -11.69 15.36
CA ALA A 146 0.29 -13.05 15.57
C ALA A 146 -0.47 -13.75 16.70
N LYS A 147 -0.67 -13.07 17.85
CA LYS A 147 -1.47 -13.61 18.96
C LYS A 147 -2.87 -13.98 18.51
N ILE A 148 -3.52 -13.07 17.78
CA ILE A 148 -4.88 -13.25 17.27
C ILE A 148 -4.94 -14.44 16.28
N ARG A 149 -3.93 -14.60 15.44
CA ARG A 149 -3.84 -15.68 14.44
C ARG A 149 -3.27 -16.99 14.99
N GLY A 150 -2.99 -17.09 16.29
CA GLY A 150 -2.39 -18.30 16.89
C GLY A 150 -0.99 -18.61 16.35
N ARG A 151 -0.20 -17.58 16.03
CA ARG A 151 1.15 -17.67 15.48
C ARG A 151 2.19 -17.26 16.51
N THR A 152 3.30 -17.98 16.54
CA THR A 152 4.46 -17.67 17.40
C THR A 152 5.54 -16.88 16.68
N LYS A 153 5.54 -16.92 15.34
CA LYS A 153 6.48 -16.20 14.47
C LYS A 153 5.76 -15.66 13.23
N VAL A 154 6.15 -14.46 12.81
CA VAL A 154 5.71 -13.81 11.57
C VAL A 154 6.94 -13.17 10.93
N PRO A 155 7.55 -13.80 9.92
CA PRO A 155 8.60 -13.20 9.13
C PRO A 155 8.17 -11.87 8.52
N LEU A 156 9.09 -10.91 8.41
CA LEU A 156 8.84 -9.60 7.81
C LEU A 156 9.72 -9.40 6.58
N THR A 157 9.13 -8.95 5.47
CA THR A 157 9.85 -8.39 4.33
C THR A 157 9.70 -6.88 4.35
N VAL A 158 10.79 -6.11 4.26
CA VAL A 158 10.77 -4.66 4.08
C VAL A 158 11.18 -4.37 2.63
N ALA A 159 10.25 -3.84 1.86
CA ALA A 159 10.42 -3.49 0.46
C ALA A 159 10.15 -1.99 0.26
N LEU A 160 10.78 -1.41 -0.76
CA LEU A 160 10.63 0.02 -1.08
C LEU A 160 10.03 0.15 -2.47
N THR A 161 9.20 1.18 -2.66
CA THR A 161 8.77 1.63 -3.99
C THR A 161 9.93 2.24 -4.77
N SER A 162 10.92 2.80 -4.07
CA SER A 162 12.24 3.14 -4.61
C SER A 162 13.33 3.14 -3.53
N GLY A 163 14.50 2.60 -3.87
CA GLY A 163 15.71 2.73 -3.06
C GLY A 163 16.41 4.09 -3.23
N GLU A 164 16.15 4.84 -4.29
CA GLU A 164 16.67 6.21 -4.45
C GLU A 164 15.91 7.22 -3.60
N ASP A 165 14.64 6.94 -3.30
CA ASP A 165 13.79 7.85 -2.56
C ASP A 165 14.11 7.91 -1.06
N VAL A 166 14.89 8.91 -0.67
CA VAL A 166 15.25 9.12 0.73
C VAL A 166 14.07 9.54 1.60
N ALA A 167 12.99 10.09 1.04
CA ALA A 167 11.78 10.45 1.77
C ALA A 167 10.98 9.23 2.23
N GLN A 168 11.17 8.09 1.57
CA GLN A 168 10.40 6.88 1.83
C GLN A 168 11.23 5.75 2.46
N ASN A 169 12.57 5.86 2.51
CA ASN A 169 13.44 4.73 2.87
C ASN A 169 14.30 4.86 4.14
N GLN A 170 14.26 5.95 4.90
CA GLN A 170 15.19 6.09 6.03
C GLN A 170 14.84 5.17 7.21
N GLY A 171 13.56 4.90 7.47
CA GLY A 171 13.14 4.09 8.62
C GLY A 171 13.56 2.63 8.52
N MET A 172 13.88 2.13 7.31
CA MET A 172 14.38 0.77 7.09
C MET A 172 15.60 0.43 7.97
N ARG A 173 16.41 1.44 8.34
CA ARG A 173 17.59 1.27 9.20
C ARG A 173 17.24 0.70 10.57
N GLN A 174 16.04 0.97 11.08
CA GLN A 174 15.59 0.46 12.38
C GLN A 174 15.43 -1.06 12.39
N PHE A 175 15.19 -1.67 11.21
CA PHE A 175 15.01 -3.11 11.03
C PHE A 175 16.32 -3.88 10.90
N ALA A 176 17.47 -3.21 10.90
CA ALA A 176 18.77 -3.87 10.95
C ALA A 176 18.86 -4.78 12.19
N GLY A 177 19.22 -6.05 11.97
CA GLY A 177 19.33 -7.04 13.03
C GLY A 177 18.00 -7.48 13.65
N ARG A 178 16.84 -7.07 13.11
CA ARG A 178 15.54 -7.62 13.52
C ARG A 178 15.48 -9.11 13.11
N PRO A 179 15.19 -10.05 14.03
CA PRO A 179 15.07 -11.47 13.69
C PRO A 179 14.00 -11.74 12.63
N ASP A 180 14.16 -12.84 11.88
CA ASP A 180 13.19 -13.29 10.87
C ASP A 180 12.75 -12.17 9.90
N THR A 181 13.69 -11.31 9.47
CA THR A 181 13.43 -10.14 8.63
C THR A 181 14.31 -10.12 7.40
N VAL A 182 13.71 -9.91 6.23
CA VAL A 182 14.38 -9.68 4.96
C VAL A 182 14.20 -8.22 4.58
N ILE A 183 15.31 -7.54 4.29
CA ILE A 183 15.28 -6.19 3.71
C ILE A 183 15.66 -6.33 2.25
N VAL A 184 14.80 -5.89 1.34
CA VAL A 184 15.09 -5.95 -0.10
C VAL A 184 16.35 -5.12 -0.39
N PRO A 185 17.35 -5.65 -1.11
CA PRO A 185 18.56 -4.92 -1.41
C PRO A 185 18.28 -3.68 -2.27
N LYS A 186 18.84 -2.52 -1.89
CA LYS A 186 18.74 -1.28 -2.67
C LYS A 186 19.46 -1.32 -4.03
N PRO A 187 20.65 -1.92 -4.19
CA PRO A 187 21.33 -1.92 -5.49
C PRO A 187 20.47 -2.53 -6.58
N LEU A 188 20.25 -1.79 -7.67
CA LEU A 188 19.26 -2.11 -8.72
C LEU A 188 19.34 -3.56 -9.23
N ALA A 189 20.53 -4.07 -9.50
CA ALA A 189 20.69 -5.46 -9.97
C ALA A 189 20.28 -6.50 -8.92
N ALA A 190 20.61 -6.26 -7.65
CA ALA A 190 20.23 -7.15 -6.55
C ALA A 190 18.73 -7.07 -6.26
N MET A 191 18.14 -5.87 -6.32
CA MET A 191 16.68 -5.67 -6.23
C MET A 191 15.95 -6.43 -7.35
N LYS A 192 16.38 -6.26 -8.60
CA LYS A 192 15.83 -6.99 -9.75
C LYS A 192 15.94 -8.50 -9.56
N SER A 193 17.09 -8.99 -9.09
CA SER A 193 17.27 -10.41 -8.80
C SER A 193 16.31 -10.90 -7.71
N PHE A 194 16.12 -10.12 -6.64
CA PHE A 194 15.23 -10.47 -5.54
C PHE A 194 13.78 -10.66 -6.03
N TYR A 195 13.31 -9.77 -6.90
CA TYR A 195 11.96 -9.85 -7.48
C TYR A 195 11.83 -10.79 -8.68
N GLY A 196 12.91 -11.46 -9.11
CA GLY A 196 12.90 -12.31 -10.31
C GLY A 196 12.81 -11.54 -11.64
N LEU A 197 13.24 -10.29 -11.66
CA LEU A 197 13.12 -9.34 -12.78
C LEU A 197 14.42 -9.10 -13.57
N LEU A 198 15.54 -9.74 -13.20
CA LEU A 198 16.85 -9.44 -13.78
C LEU A 198 16.90 -9.56 -15.32
N GLY A 199 16.21 -10.54 -15.90
CA GLY A 199 16.19 -10.80 -17.35
C GLY A 199 15.02 -10.18 -18.12
N ASN A 200 14.07 -9.53 -17.44
CA ASN A 200 12.84 -9.03 -18.07
C ASN A 200 12.45 -7.64 -17.57
N TRP A 201 13.37 -6.88 -16.97
CA TRP A 201 13.10 -5.52 -16.54
C TRP A 201 13.10 -4.55 -17.73
N PRO A 202 12.14 -3.60 -17.82
CA PRO A 202 10.98 -3.37 -16.95
C PRO A 202 9.68 -4.08 -17.39
N GLN A 203 9.72 -4.97 -18.38
CA GLN A 203 8.50 -5.55 -18.97
C GLN A 203 7.83 -6.65 -18.13
N GLY A 204 8.58 -7.32 -17.24
CA GLY A 204 8.10 -8.40 -16.39
C GLY A 204 7.33 -7.93 -15.16
N THR A 205 6.76 -8.88 -14.44
CA THR A 205 6.12 -8.66 -13.14
C THR A 205 6.70 -9.64 -12.13
N GLY A 206 7.28 -9.11 -11.06
CA GLY A 206 7.80 -9.88 -9.93
C GLY A 206 6.69 -10.22 -8.93
N ARG A 207 7.04 -10.97 -7.88
CA ARG A 207 6.07 -11.39 -6.85
C ARG A 207 6.69 -11.46 -5.46
N ILE A 208 5.89 -11.16 -4.45
CA ILE A 208 6.17 -11.46 -3.03
C ILE A 208 5.00 -12.29 -2.50
N ASP A 209 5.25 -13.56 -2.17
CA ASP A 209 4.23 -14.45 -1.59
C ASP A 209 4.26 -14.36 -0.06
N LEU A 210 3.18 -13.82 0.52
CA LEU A 210 3.01 -13.70 1.96
C LEU A 210 2.34 -14.93 2.58
N GLY A 211 2.20 -16.02 1.83
CA GLY A 211 1.42 -17.20 2.19
C GLY A 211 -0.02 -17.03 1.71
N ASP A 212 -0.25 -17.32 0.44
CA ASP A 212 -1.55 -17.29 -0.24
C ASP A 212 -2.08 -15.88 -0.58
N ARG A 213 -1.53 -14.82 0.03
CA ARG A 213 -1.65 -13.42 -0.44
C ARG A 213 -0.40 -13.05 -1.24
N VAL A 214 -0.51 -13.07 -2.57
CA VAL A 214 0.63 -12.85 -3.49
C VAL A 214 0.61 -11.41 -4.01
N ILE A 215 1.58 -10.61 -3.58
CA ILE A 215 1.74 -9.23 -4.01
C ILE A 215 2.49 -9.21 -5.33
N SER A 216 1.92 -8.55 -6.34
CA SER A 216 2.58 -8.35 -7.63
C SER A 216 3.52 -7.14 -7.55
N VAL A 217 4.71 -7.26 -8.14
CA VAL A 217 5.72 -6.18 -8.19
C VAL A 217 5.89 -5.74 -9.63
N ILE A 218 5.48 -4.52 -9.94
CA ILE A 218 5.43 -3.99 -11.30
C ILE A 218 6.56 -2.95 -11.44
N PRO A 219 7.52 -3.14 -12.36
CA PRO A 219 8.53 -2.13 -12.64
C PRO A 219 7.90 -0.83 -13.13
N THR A 220 8.21 0.26 -12.45
CA THR A 220 7.74 1.59 -12.78
C THR A 220 8.87 2.62 -12.69
N PRO A 221 9.97 2.46 -13.46
CA PRO A 221 11.00 3.49 -13.54
C PRO A 221 10.42 4.80 -14.10
N GLY A 222 10.91 5.94 -13.65
CA GLY A 222 10.46 7.24 -14.17
C GLY A 222 10.66 8.36 -13.18
N ALA A 223 10.03 8.29 -12.01
CA ALA A 223 10.38 9.17 -10.89
C ALA A 223 11.79 8.83 -10.37
N HIS A 224 12.05 7.53 -10.19
CA HIS A 224 13.34 6.95 -9.85
C HIS A 224 13.69 5.82 -10.82
N ILE A 225 14.97 5.53 -11.05
CA ILE A 225 15.39 4.49 -12.01
C ILE A 225 15.06 3.07 -11.51
N ASP A 226 14.93 2.91 -10.20
CA ASP A 226 14.64 1.66 -9.51
C ASP A 226 13.17 1.54 -9.07
N GLY A 227 12.31 2.46 -9.54
CA GLY A 227 10.90 2.52 -9.16
C GLY A 227 10.13 1.23 -9.42
N VAL A 228 9.33 0.81 -8.43
CA VAL A 228 8.38 -0.29 -8.52
C VAL A 228 7.05 0.06 -7.84
N SER A 229 5.95 -0.43 -8.40
CA SER A 229 4.63 -0.42 -7.76
C SER A 229 4.28 -1.81 -7.25
N PHE A 230 3.52 -1.87 -6.16
CA PHE A 230 3.04 -3.12 -5.58
C PHE A 230 1.53 -3.21 -5.75
N TYR A 231 1.03 -4.32 -6.28
CA TYR A 231 -0.41 -4.57 -6.35
C TYR A 231 -0.79 -5.70 -5.38
N ASP A 232 -1.73 -5.38 -4.50
CA ASP A 232 -2.32 -6.32 -3.55
C ASP A 232 -3.70 -6.78 -4.03
N PRO A 233 -3.86 -8.05 -4.43
CA PRO A 233 -5.14 -8.57 -4.91
C PRO A 233 -6.16 -8.82 -3.78
N TYR A 234 -5.77 -8.72 -2.51
CA TYR A 234 -6.73 -8.86 -1.41
C TYR A 234 -7.61 -7.60 -1.28
N CYS A 235 -7.01 -6.42 -1.33
CA CYS A 235 -7.74 -5.14 -1.23
C CYS A 235 -7.95 -4.44 -2.59
N ASP A 236 -7.38 -4.97 -3.67
CA ASP A 236 -7.26 -4.32 -4.99
C ASP A 236 -6.54 -2.96 -4.95
N PHE A 237 -5.57 -2.84 -4.04
CA PHE A 237 -4.75 -1.64 -3.88
C PHE A 237 -3.50 -1.68 -4.74
N LEU A 238 -3.22 -0.57 -5.42
CA LEU A 238 -1.99 -0.34 -6.15
C LEU A 238 -1.13 0.70 -5.41
N PHE A 239 -0.09 0.24 -4.72
CA PHE A 239 0.88 1.09 -4.03
C PHE A 239 1.92 1.60 -5.02
N THR A 240 1.96 2.91 -5.24
CA THR A 240 2.77 3.56 -6.29
C THR A 240 3.91 4.41 -5.75
N GLY A 241 4.00 4.59 -4.42
CA GLY A 241 4.99 5.47 -3.82
C GLY A 241 4.94 6.86 -4.43
N ASP A 242 6.10 7.40 -4.79
CA ASP A 242 6.22 8.74 -5.37
C ASP A 242 6.12 8.77 -6.91
N LEU A 243 5.78 7.63 -7.55
CA LEU A 243 5.46 7.61 -8.99
C LEU A 243 4.15 8.34 -9.28
N LEU A 244 3.11 8.04 -8.51
CA LEU A 244 1.78 8.63 -8.65
C LEU A 244 1.14 8.73 -7.26
N PHE A 245 0.87 9.95 -6.82
CA PHE A 245 0.33 10.24 -5.49
C PHE A 245 -0.36 11.62 -5.55
N PRO A 246 -1.18 11.98 -4.55
CA PRO A 246 -1.84 13.27 -4.53
C PRO A 246 -0.85 14.38 -4.15
N GLY A 247 0.06 14.71 -5.05
CA GLY A 247 1.10 15.68 -4.77
C GLY A 247 1.98 16.04 -5.96
N ARG A 248 3.22 16.43 -5.65
CA ARG A 248 4.16 17.00 -6.60
C ARG A 248 5.12 15.92 -7.08
N ILE A 249 4.87 15.43 -8.28
CA ILE A 249 5.61 14.31 -8.86
C ILE A 249 6.82 14.87 -9.60
N SER A 250 8.01 14.52 -9.12
CA SER A 250 9.27 14.84 -9.79
C SER A 250 9.60 13.72 -10.78
N ILE A 251 9.71 14.07 -12.06
CA ILE A 251 10.02 13.12 -13.13
C ILE A 251 11.53 13.10 -13.35
N GLY A 252 12.17 11.98 -13.00
CA GLY A 252 13.61 11.77 -13.22
C GLY A 252 13.94 11.39 -14.66
N ASN A 253 13.06 10.63 -15.33
CA ASN A 253 13.13 10.28 -16.75
C ASN A 253 11.72 10.21 -17.34
N ASP A 254 11.39 11.12 -18.25
CA ASP A 254 10.04 11.25 -18.81
C ASP A 254 9.65 10.11 -19.77
N ARG A 255 10.60 9.54 -20.49
CA ARG A 255 10.37 8.36 -21.36
C ARG A 255 10.00 7.15 -20.53
N ASP A 256 10.77 6.88 -19.47
CA ASP A 256 10.48 5.78 -18.55
C ASP A 256 9.18 6.04 -17.79
N PHE A 257 8.94 7.28 -17.33
CA PHE A 257 7.71 7.64 -16.62
C PHE A 257 6.45 7.41 -17.47
N VAL A 258 6.44 7.85 -18.73
CA VAL A 258 5.34 7.57 -19.68
C VAL A 258 5.17 6.07 -19.90
N ALA A 259 6.27 5.33 -20.16
CA ALA A 259 6.21 3.89 -20.37
C ALA A 259 5.72 3.11 -19.13
N SER A 260 6.01 3.62 -17.93
CA SER A 260 5.55 3.06 -16.67
C SER A 260 4.05 3.30 -16.45
N LEU A 261 3.55 4.50 -16.78
CA LEU A 261 2.11 4.78 -16.73
C LEU A 261 1.33 3.96 -17.76
N GLU A 262 1.88 3.72 -18.96
CA GLU A 262 1.29 2.79 -19.94
C GLU A 262 1.20 1.37 -19.39
N ARG A 263 2.26 0.91 -18.71
CA ARG A 263 2.29 -0.41 -18.07
C ARG A 263 1.27 -0.52 -16.95
N LEU A 264 1.16 0.50 -16.10
CA LEU A 264 0.16 0.55 -15.03
C LEU A 264 -1.26 0.60 -15.59
N LYS A 265 -1.51 1.37 -16.66
CA LYS A 265 -2.82 1.40 -17.34
C LYS A 265 -3.20 0.02 -17.87
N ALA A 266 -2.28 -0.65 -18.56
CA ALA A 266 -2.50 -2.01 -19.07
C ALA A 266 -2.74 -3.01 -17.92
N PHE A 267 -1.97 -2.91 -16.85
CA PHE A 267 -2.12 -3.75 -15.66
C PHE A 267 -3.48 -3.54 -14.99
N ALA A 268 -3.89 -2.28 -14.76
CA ALA A 268 -5.18 -1.92 -14.15
C ALA A 268 -6.38 -2.24 -15.05
N SER A 269 -6.18 -2.39 -16.37
CA SER A 269 -7.22 -2.89 -17.28
C SER A 269 -7.39 -4.41 -17.18
N ALA A 270 -6.37 -5.13 -16.72
CA ALA A 270 -6.35 -6.59 -16.63
C ALA A 270 -6.58 -7.11 -15.20
N ASN A 271 -6.51 -6.24 -14.20
CA ASN A 271 -6.68 -6.58 -12.78
C ASN A 271 -7.59 -5.53 -12.13
N PRO A 272 -8.49 -5.93 -11.21
CA PRO A 272 -9.31 -4.97 -10.49
C PRO A 272 -8.41 -4.08 -9.64
N VAL A 273 -8.48 -2.76 -9.86
CA VAL A 273 -7.81 -1.77 -9.01
C VAL A 273 -8.89 -0.85 -8.46
N THR A 274 -9.04 -0.83 -7.13
CA THR A 274 -10.00 0.03 -6.44
C THR A 274 -9.39 1.37 -6.06
N SER A 275 -8.11 1.37 -5.70
CA SER A 275 -7.42 2.58 -5.24
C SER A 275 -5.94 2.54 -5.55
N VAL A 276 -5.43 3.68 -6.01
CA VAL A 276 -3.99 3.99 -6.08
C VAL A 276 -3.58 4.66 -4.77
N MET A 277 -2.55 4.10 -4.13
CA MET A 277 -2.09 4.47 -2.79
C MET A 277 -0.65 4.99 -2.90
N GLY A 278 -0.47 6.30 -2.75
CA GLY A 278 0.80 7.00 -2.97
C GLY A 278 1.64 7.22 -1.71
N GLY A 279 2.88 7.69 -1.90
CA GLY A 279 3.86 7.85 -0.81
C GLY A 279 3.56 8.97 0.19
N HIS A 280 2.89 10.05 -0.23
CA HIS A 280 2.48 11.15 0.64
C HIS A 280 1.37 12.02 0.04
N ILE A 281 0.94 13.07 0.74
CA ILE A 281 -0.03 14.06 0.25
C ILE A 281 0.59 15.46 0.28
N ASP A 282 0.60 16.12 -0.88
CA ASP A 282 0.93 17.54 -0.99
C ASP A 282 -0.23 18.37 -1.55
N MET A 283 -1.15 17.75 -2.29
CA MET A 283 -2.33 18.45 -2.79
C MET A 283 -3.27 18.82 -1.66
N MET A 284 -3.94 19.95 -1.82
CA MET A 284 -5.05 20.34 -0.98
C MET A 284 -6.36 19.72 -1.49
N PHE A 285 -7.41 19.71 -0.67
CA PHE A 285 -8.76 19.33 -1.10
C PHE A 285 -9.28 20.23 -2.23
N ALA A 286 -8.77 21.46 -2.32
CA ALA A 286 -9.08 22.36 -3.43
C ALA A 286 -8.26 21.96 -4.67
N PRO A 287 -8.92 21.63 -5.80
CA PRO A 287 -8.25 21.18 -7.02
C PRO A 287 -7.13 22.12 -7.50
N GLY A 288 -5.97 21.55 -7.84
CA GLY A 288 -4.81 22.29 -8.37
C GLY A 288 -4.04 23.11 -7.33
N GLN A 289 -4.52 23.19 -6.09
CA GLN A 289 -3.80 23.81 -4.98
C GLN A 289 -2.96 22.76 -4.24
N PHE A 290 -1.77 23.14 -3.81
CA PHE A 290 -0.86 22.24 -3.10
C PHE A 290 -0.01 22.99 -2.09
N TYR A 291 0.49 22.25 -1.10
CA TYR A 291 1.39 22.77 -0.09
C TYR A 291 2.80 22.97 -0.65
N PRO A 292 3.46 24.11 -0.36
CA PRO A 292 4.90 24.26 -0.58
C PRO A 292 5.71 23.21 0.19
N ARG A 293 6.96 22.99 -0.24
CA ARG A 293 7.90 22.15 0.54
C ARG A 293 8.06 22.70 1.95
N PHE A 294 8.42 21.83 2.89
CA PHE A 294 8.76 22.18 4.27
C PHE A 294 7.60 22.75 5.11
N ARG A 295 6.35 22.56 4.68
CA ARG A 295 5.18 22.88 5.50
C ARG A 295 4.91 21.76 6.50
N ASN A 296 5.00 22.11 7.79
CA ASN A 296 4.71 21.21 8.92
C ASN A 296 3.24 21.27 9.39
N PHE A 297 2.41 22.06 8.72
CA PHE A 297 0.97 22.21 9.00
C PHE A 297 0.17 22.14 7.70
N LYS A 298 -0.55 21.03 7.51
CA LYS A 298 -1.26 20.70 6.27
C LYS A 298 -2.74 20.31 6.52
N PRO A 299 -3.57 21.18 7.14
CA PRO A 299 -4.92 20.81 7.59
C PRO A 299 -5.91 20.49 6.45
N TYR A 300 -5.60 20.89 5.22
CA TYR A 300 -6.51 20.88 4.08
C TYR A 300 -6.04 19.91 3.00
N GLU A 301 -5.30 18.86 3.38
CA GLU A 301 -4.85 17.81 2.46
C GLU A 301 -6.01 17.13 1.73
N ARG A 302 -5.68 16.66 0.52
CA ARG A 302 -6.53 15.75 -0.25
C ARG A 302 -6.58 14.35 0.40
N THR A 303 -7.47 13.50 -0.09
CA THR A 303 -7.54 12.08 0.32
C THR A 303 -6.29 11.33 -0.13
N LEU A 304 -5.92 10.28 0.62
CA LEU A 304 -4.84 9.37 0.23
C LEU A 304 -5.28 8.48 -0.93
N GLU A 305 -6.49 7.91 -0.80
CA GLU A 305 -7.05 7.03 -1.82
C GLU A 305 -7.36 7.84 -3.09
N MET A 306 -6.76 7.43 -4.20
CA MET A 306 -7.03 7.98 -5.54
C MET A 306 -7.68 6.90 -6.40
N GLY A 307 -8.63 7.27 -7.25
CA GLY A 307 -9.24 6.33 -8.17
C GLY A 307 -8.28 5.87 -9.29
N PRO A 308 -8.48 4.68 -9.87
CA PRO A 308 -7.62 4.14 -10.94
C PRO A 308 -7.64 4.98 -12.22
N GLU A 309 -8.68 5.80 -12.45
CA GLU A 309 -8.78 6.74 -13.58
C GLU A 309 -7.62 7.75 -13.60
N LEU A 310 -7.01 8.02 -12.45
CA LEU A 310 -5.87 8.93 -12.35
C LEU A 310 -4.65 8.43 -13.14
N ILE A 311 -4.50 7.12 -13.34
CA ILE A 311 -3.42 6.54 -14.14
C ILE A 311 -3.53 7.03 -15.60
N GLU A 312 -4.75 7.06 -16.13
CA GLU A 312 -5.00 7.55 -17.48
C GLU A 312 -4.82 9.06 -17.59
N GLU A 313 -5.30 9.83 -16.60
CA GLU A 313 -5.07 11.28 -16.55
C GLU A 313 -3.57 11.59 -16.52
N ALA A 314 -2.81 10.95 -15.62
CA ALA A 314 -1.37 11.13 -15.51
C ALA A 314 -0.66 10.78 -16.83
N LEU A 315 -1.08 9.71 -17.52
CA LEU A 315 -0.48 9.32 -18.80
C LEU A 315 -0.70 10.37 -19.90
N ILE A 316 -1.91 10.93 -19.99
CA ILE A 316 -2.24 11.98 -20.97
C ILE A 316 -1.29 13.18 -20.79
N TYR A 317 -1.16 13.65 -19.54
CA TYR A 317 -0.39 14.85 -19.24
C TYR A 317 1.12 14.61 -19.20
N ALA A 318 1.57 13.41 -18.83
CA ALA A 318 2.96 13.03 -18.97
C ALA A 318 3.42 13.04 -20.44
N ARG A 319 2.57 12.58 -21.36
CA ARG A 319 2.83 12.66 -22.81
C ARG A 319 2.84 14.11 -23.31
N GLU A 320 1.95 14.97 -22.80
CA GLU A 320 1.92 16.39 -23.17
C GLU A 320 3.25 17.09 -22.88
N ILE A 321 3.86 16.81 -21.72
CA ILE A 321 5.08 17.49 -21.26
C ILE A 321 6.37 16.73 -21.56
N GLN A 322 6.29 15.57 -22.22
CA GLN A 322 7.46 14.77 -22.57
C GLN A 322 8.39 15.58 -23.48
N GLY A 323 9.69 15.57 -23.16
CA GLY A 323 10.74 16.34 -23.85
C GLY A 323 10.73 17.83 -23.54
N GLN A 324 9.98 18.28 -22.54
CA GLN A 324 9.89 19.70 -22.15
C GLN A 324 10.28 19.91 -20.69
N ASP A 325 11.06 20.95 -20.43
CA ASP A 325 11.30 21.47 -19.09
C ASP A 325 10.05 22.24 -18.63
N LYS A 326 9.11 21.55 -17.99
CA LYS A 326 7.78 22.09 -17.67
C LYS A 326 7.28 21.63 -16.30
N MET A 327 6.66 22.58 -15.60
CA MET A 327 5.77 22.32 -14.48
C MET A 327 4.33 22.38 -14.97
N LEU A 328 3.54 21.32 -14.75
CA LEU A 328 2.15 21.25 -15.15
C LEU A 328 1.25 20.92 -13.95
N ILE A 329 0.29 21.80 -13.66
CA ILE A 329 -0.65 21.64 -12.55
C ILE A 329 -1.89 20.89 -13.04
N ARG A 330 -2.31 19.87 -12.30
CA ARG A 330 -3.57 19.13 -12.45
C ARG A 330 -4.39 19.18 -11.15
N PRO A 331 -5.69 18.83 -11.17
CA PRO A 331 -6.53 18.80 -9.98
C PRO A 331 -5.91 18.05 -8.79
N ASP A 332 -5.27 16.91 -9.07
CA ASP A 332 -4.93 15.89 -8.06
C ASP A 332 -3.43 15.63 -7.99
N PHE A 333 -2.63 16.20 -8.89
CA PHE A 333 -1.17 16.12 -8.87
C PHE A 333 -0.56 17.31 -9.60
N VAL A 334 0.76 17.46 -9.48
CA VAL A 334 1.55 18.41 -10.26
C VAL A 334 2.75 17.68 -10.81
N LEU A 335 2.99 17.76 -12.12
CA LEU A 335 4.15 17.17 -12.76
C LEU A 335 5.28 18.21 -12.85
N PHE A 336 6.49 17.79 -12.47
CA PHE A 336 7.72 18.54 -12.64
C PHE A 336 8.65 17.73 -13.56
N ASN A 337 8.72 18.10 -14.84
CA ASN A 337 9.63 17.48 -15.81
C ASN A 337 10.77 18.43 -16.13
N GLY A 338 12.03 17.99 -15.96
CA GLY A 338 13.22 18.80 -16.28
C GLY A 338 13.38 20.10 -15.48
N VAL A 339 12.55 20.33 -14.45
CA VAL A 339 12.50 21.58 -13.69
C VAL A 339 12.73 21.35 -12.20
N SER A 340 13.12 22.41 -11.49
CA SER A 340 13.28 22.38 -10.03
C SER A 340 11.97 22.01 -9.32
N PRO A 341 12.00 21.27 -8.19
CA PRO A 341 10.84 21.05 -7.32
C PRO A 341 10.20 22.34 -6.75
N ASP A 342 10.91 23.48 -6.84
CA ASP A 342 10.40 24.80 -6.45
C ASP A 342 9.98 25.67 -7.64
N GLN A 343 9.94 25.10 -8.86
CA GLN A 343 9.48 25.80 -10.06
C GLN A 343 8.08 26.39 -9.82
N ARG A 344 7.83 27.56 -10.43
CA ARG A 344 6.53 28.21 -10.40
C ARG A 344 6.01 28.35 -11.82
N THR A 345 4.70 28.25 -11.98
CA THR A 345 4.02 28.54 -13.24
C THR A 345 2.87 29.52 -13.01
N ARG A 346 2.56 30.31 -14.04
CA ARG A 346 1.33 31.11 -14.11
C ARG A 346 0.21 30.37 -14.86
N GLU A 347 0.56 29.29 -15.55
CA GLU A 347 -0.39 28.42 -16.24
C GLU A 347 -1.26 27.70 -15.21
N TRP A 348 -2.56 27.65 -15.48
CA TRP A 348 -3.55 27.03 -14.62
C TRP A 348 -4.36 26.04 -15.46
N PRO A 349 -4.70 24.86 -14.94
CA PRO A 349 -5.39 23.85 -15.72
C PRO A 349 -6.77 24.35 -16.16
N GLU A 350 -7.06 24.13 -17.44
CA GLU A 350 -8.33 24.50 -18.05
C GLU A 350 -9.50 23.80 -17.35
N GLY A 351 -10.61 24.51 -17.15
CA GLY A 351 -11.81 23.98 -16.48
C GLY A 351 -11.68 23.80 -14.97
N VAL A 352 -10.52 24.08 -14.36
CA VAL A 352 -10.31 23.97 -12.90
C VAL A 352 -10.53 25.33 -12.23
N PRO A 353 -11.53 25.46 -11.33
CA PRO A 353 -11.77 26.72 -10.63
C PRO A 353 -10.55 27.17 -9.82
N ARG A 354 -10.19 28.44 -9.95
CA ARG A 354 -9.10 29.03 -9.16
C ARG A 354 -9.60 29.46 -7.78
N ILE A 355 -9.74 28.48 -6.88
CA ILE A 355 -10.25 28.68 -5.53
C ILE A 355 -9.18 29.33 -4.65
N SER A 356 -9.52 30.43 -3.99
CA SER A 356 -8.72 31.01 -2.90
C SER A 356 -8.94 30.20 -1.63
N VAL A 357 -8.01 29.30 -1.32
CA VAL A 357 -8.05 28.54 -0.07
C VAL A 357 -7.71 29.43 1.13
N PRO A 358 -8.24 29.15 2.33
CA PRO A 358 -7.78 29.77 3.55
C PRO A 358 -6.27 29.56 3.66
N ARG A 359 -5.50 30.65 3.77
CA ARG A 359 -4.09 30.50 4.07
C ARG A 359 -4.01 30.01 5.51
N PRO A 360 -3.39 28.86 5.79
CA PRO A 360 -3.19 28.44 7.17
C PRO A 360 -2.25 29.39 7.95
N PHE A 361 -1.72 30.44 7.31
CA PHE A 361 -0.93 31.54 7.86
C PHE A 361 -0.83 32.70 6.84
#